data_AF-A0A1L1PK89-F1
#
_entry.id   AF-A0A1L1PK89-F1
#
_cell.length_a   1.000
_cell.length_b   1.000
_cell.length_c   1.000
_cell.angle_alpha   90.00
_cell.angle_beta   90.00
_cell.angle_gamma   90.00
#
_symmetry.space_group_name_H-M   'P 1'
#
loop_
_entity.id
_entity.type
_entity.pdbx_description
1 polymer ?
#
loop_
_entity_poly.entity_id
_entity_poly.type
_entity_poly.pdbx_seq_one_letter_code
_entity_poly.pdbx_strand_id
1 'polypeptide(L)'
;MTRALRLSVEEAMNLQARMAGARSYADMMANPKTREARRQKYGNERVSDRGIEFDSKAEHRRWVYLATLEKAGEIRELRLQVPFELIPAQVAPSGKKHRAMVYVADFTYIDEKGRHVVEDVKGAVTPEFRIKRKLMLQVHGIEVQEVRS
;
A
#
# COMPACT_ATOMS: atom_id res chain seq x y z
N MET A 1 -64.31 19.55 16.49
CA MET A 1 -63.08 19.80 17.27
C MET A 1 -61.97 18.93 16.70
N THR A 2 -60.91 19.58 16.24
CA THR A 2 -59.91 19.04 15.31
C THR A 2 -58.96 18.06 16.02
N ARG A 3 -58.87 16.84 15.52
CA ARG A 3 -58.00 15.76 16.05
C ARG A 3 -56.54 16.14 15.77
N ALA A 4 -55.79 16.52 16.80
CA ALA A 4 -54.35 16.74 16.67
C ALA A 4 -53.67 15.41 16.31
N LEU A 5 -53.05 15.35 15.13
CA LEU A 5 -52.22 14.23 14.69
C LEU A 5 -51.01 14.12 15.65
N ARG A 6 -51.00 13.08 16.49
CA ARG A 6 -49.77 12.67 17.19
C ARG A 6 -48.88 11.99 16.17
N LEU A 7 -47.90 12.71 15.66
CA LEU A 7 -46.81 12.14 14.89
C LEU A 7 -46.02 11.20 15.78
N SER A 8 -45.62 10.05 15.24
CA SER A 8 -44.64 9.19 15.90
C SER A 8 -43.29 9.90 16.01
N VAL A 9 -42.47 9.47 16.97
CA VAL A 9 -41.13 10.03 17.20
C VAL A 9 -40.30 9.98 15.91
N GLU A 10 -40.44 8.92 15.13
CA GLU A 10 -39.72 8.72 13.87
C GLU A 10 -40.17 9.67 12.76
N GLU A 11 -41.48 9.95 12.65
CA GLU A 11 -42.01 10.93 11.70
C GLU A 11 -41.58 12.35 12.05
N ALA A 12 -41.57 12.70 13.34
CA ALA A 12 -41.11 14.02 13.81
C ALA A 12 -39.61 14.24 13.53
N MET A 13 -38.78 13.23 13.79
CA MET A 13 -37.33 13.28 13.51
C MET A 13 -37.05 13.41 12.01
N ASN A 14 -37.77 12.66 11.17
CA ASN A 14 -37.62 12.76 9.71
C ASN A 14 -38.06 14.11 9.15
N LEU A 15 -39.10 14.72 9.73
CA LEU A 15 -39.56 16.06 9.35
C LEU A 15 -38.54 17.14 9.73
N GLN A 16 -37.97 17.07 10.94
CA GLN A 16 -36.91 17.98 11.39
C GLN A 16 -35.65 17.90 10.50
N ALA A 17 -35.22 16.70 10.11
CA ALA A 17 -34.07 16.54 9.23
C ALA A 17 -34.29 17.20 7.85
N ARG A 18 -35.49 17.03 7.26
CA ARG A 18 -35.86 17.64 5.97
C ARG A 18 -35.93 19.17 6.04
N MET A 19 -36.48 19.71 7.13
CA MET A 19 -36.54 21.17 7.34
C MET A 19 -35.15 21.80 7.54
N ALA A 20 -34.19 21.05 8.10
CA ALA A 20 -32.81 21.48 8.30
C ALA A 20 -31.88 21.22 7.08
N GLY A 21 -32.42 20.72 5.95
CA GLY A 21 -31.64 20.40 4.76
C GLY A 21 -30.69 19.19 4.93
N ALA A 22 -30.86 18.40 5.99
CA ALA A 22 -30.11 17.18 6.24
C ALA A 22 -30.85 15.95 5.68
N ARG A 23 -30.10 14.89 5.36
CA ARG A 23 -30.70 13.61 4.91
C ARG A 23 -31.58 13.02 6.00
N SER A 24 -32.76 12.51 5.63
CA SER A 24 -33.66 11.91 6.62
C SER A 24 -33.09 10.59 7.15
N TYR A 25 -33.58 10.14 8.31
CA TYR A 25 -33.12 8.91 8.93
C TYR A 25 -33.40 7.68 8.04
N ALA A 26 -34.53 7.71 7.34
CA ALA A 26 -34.87 6.71 6.32
C ALA A 26 -33.85 6.69 5.15
N ASP A 27 -33.37 7.86 4.70
CA ASP A 27 -32.37 7.95 3.63
C ASP A 27 -30.99 7.40 4.06
N MET A 28 -30.65 7.51 5.35
CA MET A 28 -29.41 6.95 5.90
C MET A 28 -29.45 5.42 5.99
N MET A 29 -30.61 4.84 6.31
CA MET A 29 -30.78 3.38 6.42
C MET A 29 -30.97 2.68 5.06
N ALA A 30 -31.45 3.40 4.04
CA ALA A 30 -31.67 2.85 2.70
C ALA A 30 -30.38 2.64 1.88
N ASN A 31 -29.24 3.18 2.32
CA ASN A 31 -27.97 3.02 1.60
C ASN A 31 -26.86 2.52 2.53
N PRO A 32 -26.83 1.22 2.88
CA PRO A 32 -25.61 0.64 3.40
C PRO A 32 -24.58 0.77 2.29
N LYS A 33 -23.61 1.69 2.43
CA LYS A 33 -22.47 1.77 1.52
C LYS A 33 -21.81 0.39 1.48
N THR A 34 -22.19 -0.45 0.52
CA THR A 34 -21.39 -1.58 0.12
C THR A 34 -20.07 -0.95 -0.27
N ARG A 35 -19.03 -1.25 0.51
CA ARG A 35 -17.67 -0.86 0.17
C ARG A 35 -17.37 -1.58 -1.13
N GLU A 36 -17.67 -0.96 -2.27
CA GLU A 36 -17.25 -1.44 -3.57
C GLU A 36 -15.77 -1.76 -3.45
N ALA A 37 -15.41 -3.03 -3.68
CA ALA A 37 -14.04 -3.48 -3.59
C ALA A 37 -13.20 -2.56 -4.45
N ARG A 38 -12.34 -1.74 -3.82
CA ARG A 38 -11.50 -0.77 -4.52
C ARG A 38 -10.73 -1.53 -5.58
N ARG A 39 -11.10 -1.34 -6.85
CA ARG A 39 -10.31 -1.84 -7.98
C ARG A 39 -8.88 -1.35 -7.78
N GLN A 40 -7.95 -2.28 -7.71
CA GLN A 40 -6.54 -1.96 -7.51
C GLN A 40 -6.09 -1.06 -8.66
N LYS A 41 -5.29 -0.04 -8.36
CA LYS A 41 -4.86 1.02 -9.30
C LYS A 41 -4.18 0.47 -10.57
N TYR A 42 -3.71 -0.78 -10.52
CA TYR A 42 -3.00 -1.45 -11.62
C TYR A 42 -3.64 -2.79 -12.04
N GLY A 43 -4.78 -3.19 -11.47
CA GLY A 43 -5.43 -4.47 -11.81
C GLY A 43 -4.62 -5.73 -11.45
N ASN A 44 -3.54 -5.60 -10.67
CA ASN A 44 -2.76 -6.75 -10.23
C ASN A 44 -3.56 -7.65 -9.29
N GLU A 45 -3.36 -8.95 -9.43
CA GLU A 45 -3.85 -9.94 -8.50
C GLU A 45 -2.80 -10.15 -7.40
N ARG A 46 -3.17 -9.83 -6.16
CA ARG A 46 -2.39 -10.15 -4.97
C ARG A 46 -2.36 -11.65 -4.77
N VAL A 47 -1.20 -12.17 -4.36
CA VAL A 47 -1.00 -13.59 -4.10
C VAL A 47 -0.55 -13.74 -2.66
N SER A 48 -1.18 -14.64 -1.91
CA SER A 48 -0.67 -15.09 -0.62
C SER A 48 -0.14 -16.51 -0.76
N ASP A 49 1.10 -16.73 -0.36
CA ASP A 49 1.74 -18.06 -0.36
C ASP A 49 2.49 -18.25 0.96
N ARG A 50 2.17 -19.34 1.67
CA ARG A 50 2.80 -19.70 2.96
C ARG A 50 2.84 -18.57 4.01
N GLY A 51 1.81 -17.71 4.01
CA GLY A 51 1.72 -16.57 4.94
C GLY A 51 2.49 -15.32 4.51
N ILE A 52 3.12 -15.33 3.34
CA ILE A 52 3.74 -14.15 2.72
C ILE A 52 2.75 -13.54 1.73
N GLU A 53 2.55 -12.23 1.81
CA GLU A 53 1.72 -11.48 0.87
C GLU A 53 2.58 -10.83 -0.22
N PHE A 54 2.17 -11.01 -1.48
CA PHE A 54 2.77 -10.39 -2.65
C PHE A 54 1.77 -9.45 -3.32
N ASP A 55 2.23 -8.29 -3.77
CA ASP A 55 1.41 -7.30 -4.46
C ASP A 55 1.13 -7.70 -5.92
N SER A 56 1.87 -8.68 -6.45
CA SER A 56 1.66 -9.21 -7.80
C SER A 56 2.05 -10.68 -7.99
N LYS A 57 1.45 -11.33 -9.00
CA LYS A 57 1.89 -12.65 -9.51
C LYS A 57 3.35 -12.66 -9.99
N ALA A 58 3.85 -11.52 -10.47
CA ALA A 58 5.23 -11.40 -10.93
C ALA A 58 6.23 -11.48 -9.77
N GLU A 59 5.95 -10.76 -8.69
CA GLU A 59 6.73 -10.84 -7.44
C GLU A 59 6.73 -12.26 -6.88
N HIS A 60 5.56 -12.92 -6.83
CA HIS A 60 5.47 -14.30 -6.36
C HIS A 60 6.35 -15.24 -7.20
N ARG A 61 6.30 -15.15 -8.54
CA ARG A 61 7.17 -15.95 -9.41
C ARG A 61 8.66 -15.68 -9.17
N ARG A 62 9.04 -14.41 -8.98
CA ARG A 62 10.43 -14.05 -8.67
C ARG A 62 10.87 -14.60 -7.32
N TRP A 63 9.99 -14.54 -6.32
CA TRP A 63 10.24 -15.11 -5.00
C TRP A 63 10.46 -16.62 -5.06
N VAL A 64 9.61 -17.38 -5.77
CA VAL A 64 9.78 -18.84 -5.93
C VAL A 64 11.14 -19.17 -6.55
N TYR A 65 11.56 -18.39 -7.55
CA TYR A 65 12.87 -18.54 -8.18
C TYR A 65 14.01 -18.27 -7.19
N LEU A 66 14.00 -17.11 -6.51
CA LEU A 66 15.02 -16.76 -5.52
C LEU A 66 15.08 -17.78 -4.37
N ALA A 67 13.95 -18.26 -3.87
CA ALA A 67 13.89 -19.30 -2.84
C ALA A 67 14.47 -20.64 -3.33
N THR A 68 14.40 -20.92 -4.63
CA THR A 68 15.06 -22.10 -5.23
C THR A 68 16.57 -21.91 -5.27
N LEU A 69 17.04 -20.72 -5.67
CA LEU A 69 18.47 -20.38 -5.65
C LEU A 69 19.06 -20.43 -4.24
N GLU A 70 18.32 -19.95 -3.23
CA GLU A 70 18.76 -20.01 -1.83
C GLU A 70 18.92 -21.47 -1.37
N LYS A 71 17.97 -22.34 -1.73
CA LYS A 71 18.07 -23.78 -1.44
C LYS A 71 19.22 -24.47 -2.15
N ALA A 72 19.56 -24.01 -3.36
CA ALA A 72 20.72 -24.49 -4.12
C ALA A 72 22.05 -23.97 -3.55
N GLY A 73 22.03 -22.98 -2.65
CA GLY A 73 23.22 -22.36 -2.08
C GLY A 73 23.86 -21.29 -2.99
N GLU A 74 23.19 -20.89 -4.07
CA GLU A 74 23.68 -19.85 -4.99
C GLU A 74 23.49 -18.44 -4.44
N ILE A 75 22.49 -18.25 -3.58
CA ILE A 75 22.28 -17.03 -2.80
C ILE A 75 22.06 -17.38 -1.34
N ARG A 76 22.18 -16.39 -0.46
CA ARG A 76 21.91 -16.56 0.98
C ARG A 76 21.32 -15.29 1.59
N GLU A 77 20.71 -15.45 2.76
CA GLU A 77 20.09 -14.35 3.52
C GLU A 77 18.97 -13.66 2.73
N LEU A 78 18.13 -14.42 2.03
CA LEU A 78 16.99 -13.89 1.31
C LEU A 78 15.99 -13.25 2.30
N ARG A 79 15.70 -11.97 2.10
CA ARG A 79 14.71 -11.21 2.87
C ARG A 79 13.75 -10.50 1.93
N LEU A 80 12.52 -10.33 2.39
CA LEU A 80 11.46 -9.66 1.66
C LEU A 80 11.11 -8.32 2.32
N GLN A 81 10.60 -7.38 1.53
CA GLN A 81 10.04 -6.11 2.00
C GLN A 81 10.98 -5.34 2.94
N VAL A 82 12.25 -5.24 2.57
CA VAL A 82 13.28 -4.64 3.43
C VAL A 82 13.23 -3.11 3.35
N PRO A 83 13.03 -2.39 4.47
CA PRO A 83 12.99 -0.94 4.49
C PRO A 83 14.40 -0.31 4.52
N PHE A 84 14.60 0.71 3.70
CA PHE A 84 15.77 1.57 3.65
C PHE A 84 15.34 3.03 3.83
N GLU A 85 15.83 3.69 4.87
CA GLU A 85 15.57 5.11 5.08
C GLU A 85 16.34 5.96 4.06
N LEU A 86 15.63 6.74 3.24
CA LEU A 86 16.22 7.62 2.24
C LEU A 86 16.39 9.05 2.76
N ILE A 87 15.40 9.53 3.50
CA ILE A 87 15.39 10.88 4.07
C ILE A 87 14.88 10.74 5.50
N PRO A 88 15.64 11.16 6.53
CA PRO A 88 15.20 11.07 7.91
C PRO A 88 14.00 11.98 8.16
N ALA A 89 13.28 11.73 9.26
CA ALA A 89 12.24 12.65 9.70
C ALA A 89 12.84 14.02 10.03
N GLN A 90 12.17 15.10 9.60
CA GLN A 90 12.68 16.46 9.73
C GLN A 90 11.58 17.45 10.11
N VAL A 91 11.96 18.56 10.73
CA VAL A 91 11.05 19.65 11.09
C VAL A 91 11.38 20.87 10.24
N ALA A 92 10.40 21.38 9.50
CA ALA A 92 10.56 22.57 8.69
C ALA A 92 10.71 23.81 9.59
N PRO A 93 11.30 24.92 9.09
CA PRO A 93 11.35 26.19 9.82
C PRO A 93 9.99 26.71 10.29
N SER A 94 8.90 26.32 9.61
CA SER A 94 7.52 26.62 10.03
C SER A 94 7.00 25.79 11.20
N GLY A 95 7.81 24.87 11.76
CA GLY A 95 7.41 23.92 12.80
C GLY A 95 6.72 22.65 12.27
N LYS A 96 6.46 22.55 10.96
CA LYS A 96 5.82 21.37 10.35
C LYS A 96 6.74 20.15 10.38
N LYS A 97 6.24 19.03 10.91
CA LYS A 97 6.96 17.74 10.90
C LYS A 97 6.75 17.02 9.56
N HIS A 98 7.86 16.60 8.95
CA HIS A 98 7.90 15.72 7.78
C HIS A 98 8.38 14.34 8.23
N ARG A 99 7.57 13.30 7.93
CA ARG A 99 7.94 11.92 8.22
C ARG A 99 9.13 11.47 7.35
N ALA A 100 9.87 10.48 7.83
CA ALA A 100 10.93 9.85 7.06
C ALA A 100 10.39 9.31 5.73
N MET A 101 11.21 9.41 4.68
CA MET A 101 10.97 8.75 3.41
C MET A 101 11.72 7.42 3.42
N VAL A 102 10.96 6.32 3.31
CA VAL A 102 11.50 4.97 3.24
C VAL A 102 11.29 4.39 1.84
N TYR A 103 12.31 3.73 1.33
CA TYR A 103 12.22 2.81 0.20
C TYR A 103 12.10 1.40 0.73
N VAL A 104 11.11 0.64 0.28
CA VAL A 104 10.93 -0.75 0.67
C VAL A 104 11.26 -1.59 -0.56
N ALA A 105 12.32 -2.38 -0.47
CA ALA A 105 12.75 -3.27 -1.53
C ALA A 105 11.96 -4.58 -1.49
N ASP A 106 11.63 -5.14 -2.65
CA ASP A 106 10.89 -6.40 -2.72
C ASP A 106 11.76 -7.55 -2.20
N PHE A 107 13.03 -7.61 -2.62
CA PHE A 107 13.97 -8.66 -2.23
C PHE A 107 15.36 -8.11 -1.92
N THR A 108 16.01 -8.67 -0.91
CA THR A 108 17.44 -8.48 -0.65
C THR A 108 18.11 -9.81 -0.34
N TYR A 109 19.33 -10.02 -0.81
CA TYR A 109 20.09 -11.24 -0.54
C TYR A 109 21.59 -11.01 -0.78
N ILE A 110 22.41 -11.99 -0.41
CA ILE A 110 23.83 -12.06 -0.77
C ILE A 110 23.98 -13.04 -1.92
N ASP A 111 24.61 -12.62 -3.02
CA ASP A 111 24.87 -13.48 -4.18
C ASP A 111 26.05 -14.44 -3.97
N GLU A 112 26.27 -15.35 -4.92
CA GLU A 112 27.40 -16.29 -4.95
C GLU A 112 28.77 -15.61 -4.82
N LYS A 113 28.88 -14.33 -5.22
CA LYS A 113 30.10 -13.53 -5.17
C LYS A 113 30.24 -12.77 -3.85
N GLY A 114 29.32 -12.96 -2.91
CA GLY A 114 29.30 -12.30 -1.61
C GLY A 114 28.80 -10.85 -1.65
N ARG A 115 28.19 -10.40 -2.76
CA ARG A 115 27.68 -9.03 -2.90
C ARG A 115 26.27 -8.93 -2.36
N HIS A 116 25.98 -7.82 -1.66
CA HIS A 116 24.62 -7.50 -1.25
C HIS A 116 23.82 -6.97 -2.43
N VAL A 117 22.77 -7.70 -2.78
CA VAL A 117 21.88 -7.40 -3.90
C VAL A 117 20.53 -6.94 -3.37
N VAL A 118 19.99 -5.90 -4.00
CA VAL A 118 18.64 -5.39 -3.78
C VAL A 118 17.89 -5.44 -5.11
N GLU A 119 16.85 -6.25 -5.17
CA GLU A 119 16.01 -6.41 -6.36
C GLU A 119 14.59 -5.89 -6.12
N ASP A 120 14.01 -5.33 -7.18
CA ASP A 120 12.66 -4.79 -7.18
C ASP A 120 11.94 -5.18 -8.49
N VAL A 121 10.77 -5.81 -8.36
CA VAL A 121 9.98 -6.31 -9.48
C VAL A 121 9.01 -5.22 -9.92
N LYS A 122 9.18 -4.75 -11.17
CA LYS A 122 8.34 -3.68 -11.73
C LYS A 122 7.79 -4.06 -13.10
N GLY A 123 6.46 -3.92 -13.23
CA GLY A 123 5.80 -3.94 -14.54
C GLY A 123 5.90 -2.59 -15.27
N ALA A 124 5.83 -1.48 -14.53
CA ALA A 124 5.97 -0.14 -15.08
C ALA A 124 6.84 0.75 -14.18
N VAL A 125 7.82 1.42 -14.79
CA VAL A 125 8.76 2.30 -14.10
C VAL A 125 8.12 3.68 -13.89
N THR A 126 7.73 3.99 -12.65
CA THR A 126 7.16 5.30 -12.32
C THR A 126 8.25 6.35 -12.04
N PRO A 127 7.96 7.66 -12.21
CA PRO A 127 8.89 8.72 -11.84
C PRO A 127 9.34 8.67 -10.38
N GLU A 128 8.43 8.32 -9.46
CA GLU A 128 8.75 8.20 -8.03
C GLU A 128 9.76 7.09 -7.76
N PHE A 129 9.61 5.93 -8.42
CA PHE A 129 10.58 4.85 -8.34
C PHE A 129 11.97 5.28 -8.84
N ARG A 130 12.03 6.02 -9.96
CA ARG A 130 13.31 6.55 -10.48
C ARG A 130 14.01 7.46 -9.48
N ILE A 131 13.26 8.32 -8.78
CA ILE A 131 13.80 9.20 -7.74
C ILE A 131 14.32 8.37 -6.56
N LYS A 132 13.52 7.42 -6.05
CA LYS A 132 13.91 6.57 -4.93
C LYS A 132 15.14 5.70 -5.25
N ARG A 133 15.25 5.16 -6.47
CA ARG A 133 16.43 4.39 -6.91
C ARG A 133 17.70 5.24 -6.94
N LYS A 134 17.61 6.50 -7.39
CA LYS A 134 18.75 7.44 -7.33
C LYS A 134 19.14 7.75 -5.88
N LEU A 135 18.16 7.95 -5.00
CA LEU A 135 18.42 8.19 -3.59
C LEU A 135 19.02 6.96 -2.89
N MET A 136 18.59 5.74 -3.23
CA MET A 136 19.21 4.50 -2.74
C MET A 136 20.71 4.46 -3.06
N LEU A 137 21.07 4.78 -4.30
CA LEU A 137 22.47 4.84 -4.70
C LEU A 137 23.23 5.94 -3.96
N GLN A 138 22.63 7.13 -3.81
CA GLN A 138 23.29 8.26 -3.16
C GLN A 138 23.48 8.06 -1.64
N VAL A 139 22.47 7.53 -0.95
CA VAL A 139 22.44 7.46 0.53
C VAL A 139 23.07 6.17 1.03
N HIS A 140 22.81 5.04 0.37
CA HIS A 140 23.26 3.72 0.81
C HIS A 140 24.38 3.12 -0.05
N GLY A 141 24.74 3.76 -1.18
CA GLY A 141 25.69 3.18 -2.12
C GLY A 141 25.16 1.92 -2.83
N ILE A 142 23.86 1.64 -2.74
CA ILE A 142 23.24 0.44 -3.28
C ILE A 142 22.54 0.77 -4.60
N GLU A 143 22.96 0.10 -5.67
CA GLU A 143 22.21 0.11 -6.92
C GLU A 143 21.09 -0.94 -6.88
N VAL A 144 19.84 -0.47 -6.96
CA VAL A 144 18.66 -1.35 -7.06
C VAL A 144 18.58 -1.96 -8.46
N GLN A 145 18.45 -3.28 -8.53
CA GLN A 145 18.24 -4.03 -9.76
C GLN A 145 16.74 -4.12 -10.09
N GLU A 146 16.35 -3.65 -11.27
CA GLU A 146 14.97 -3.73 -11.76
C GLU A 146 14.76 -5.07 -12.46
N VAL A 147 13.83 -5.88 -11.96
CA VAL A 147 13.38 -7.11 -12.61
C VAL A 147 12.05 -6.84 -13.28
N ARG A 148 12.01 -6.93 -14.62
CA ARG A 148 10.77 -6.73 -15.38
C ARG A 148 9.90 -7.99 -15.36
N SER A 149 8.61 -7.80 -15.13
CA SER A 149 7.57 -8.84 -15.14
C SER A 149 7.06 -9.19 -16.52
#